data_AF-A0A415Y248-F1
#
_entry.id   AF-A0A415Y248-F1
#
_cell.length_a   1.000
_cell.length_b   1.000
_cell.length_c   1.000
_cell.angle_alpha   90.00
_cell.angle_beta   90.00
_cell.angle_gamma   90.00
#
_symmetry.space_group_name_H-M   'P 1'
#
loop_
_entity.id
_entity.type
_entity.pdbx_description
1 polymer ?
#
loop_
_entity_poly.entity_id
_entity_poly.type
_entity_poly.pdbx_seq_one_letter_code
_entity_poly.pdbx_strand_id
1 'polypeptide(L)'
;MVLKETERTAIENLRTQEKSCIEKYQKYAQQAIDPELKNLFEQLHKKEQTHYDSLTQVLDGTVPSSDCNDSDGRDYEPRAIYTAASQSEDKMHDAFLATDAIGTEKLVSGEYNTNVFMFGDSDLRKLMADIQVEEQNHAEMLYKYKTANGMQ
;
A
#
# COMPACT_ATOMS: atom_id res chain seq x y z
N MET A 1 -17.30 -8.02 18.17
CA MET A 1 -16.26 -7.42 19.04
C MET A 1 -16.73 -6.07 19.56
N VAL A 2 -16.30 -5.62 20.75
CA VAL A 2 -16.56 -4.26 21.25
C VAL A 2 -15.21 -3.54 21.39
N LEU A 3 -14.99 -2.51 20.57
CA LEU A 3 -13.76 -1.70 20.57
C LEU A 3 -13.79 -0.67 21.70
N LYS A 4 -12.64 -0.44 22.34
CA LYS A 4 -12.45 0.76 23.16
C LYS A 4 -12.43 2.01 22.26
N GLU A 5 -12.72 3.16 22.85
CA GLU A 5 -12.70 4.44 22.11
C GLU A 5 -11.35 4.70 21.43
N THR A 6 -10.23 4.43 22.12
CA THR A 6 -8.88 4.59 21.55
C THR A 6 -8.60 3.63 20.40
N GLU A 7 -9.07 2.38 20.48
CA GLU A 7 -8.90 1.39 19.41
C GLU A 7 -9.75 1.78 18.20
N ARG A 8 -10.99 2.23 18.42
CA ARG A 8 -11.88 2.75 17.36
C ARG A 8 -11.25 3.94 16.64
N THR A 9 -10.73 4.93 17.37
CA THR A 9 -10.06 6.09 16.77
C THR A 9 -8.84 5.68 15.95
N ALA A 10 -8.03 4.73 16.43
CA ALA A 10 -6.88 4.22 15.68
C ALA A 10 -7.32 3.57 14.35
N ILE A 11 -8.36 2.73 14.37
CA ILE A 11 -8.89 2.08 13.16
C ILE A 11 -9.51 3.11 12.20
N GLU A 12 -10.22 4.12 12.69
CA GLU A 12 -10.79 5.18 11.85
C GLU A 12 -9.70 6.02 11.17
N ASN A 13 -8.60 6.27 11.87
CA ASN A 13 -7.43 6.93 11.31
C ASN A 13 -6.76 6.08 10.22
N LEU A 14 -6.50 4.79 10.50
CA LEU A 14 -5.95 3.85 9.51
C LEU A 14 -6.86 3.78 8.27
N ARG A 15 -8.18 3.63 8.46
CA ARG A 15 -9.14 3.59 7.36
C ARG A 15 -9.15 4.88 6.54
N THR A 16 -8.87 6.02 7.16
CA THR A 16 -8.71 7.30 6.45
C THR A 16 -7.44 7.31 5.59
N GLN A 17 -6.35 6.71 6.08
CA GLN A 17 -5.13 6.51 5.28
C GLN A 17 -5.41 5.59 4.08
N GLU A 18 -6.04 4.43 4.29
CA GLU A 18 -6.42 3.50 3.20
C GLU A 18 -7.25 4.21 2.12
N LYS A 19 -8.24 5.00 2.55
CA LYS A 19 -9.05 5.78 1.60
C LYS A 19 -8.19 6.75 0.78
N SER A 20 -7.21 7.40 1.41
CA SER A 20 -6.28 8.28 0.71
C SER A 20 -5.40 7.50 -0.28
N CYS A 21 -4.97 6.29 0.06
CA CYS A 21 -4.21 5.41 -0.83
C CYS A 21 -5.04 4.98 -2.04
N ILE A 22 -6.30 4.57 -1.84
CA ILE A 22 -7.27 4.26 -2.91
C ILE A 22 -7.39 5.42 -3.90
N GLU A 23 -7.65 6.63 -3.39
CA GLU A 23 -7.79 7.83 -4.21
C GLU A 23 -6.48 8.21 -4.92
N LYS A 24 -5.34 8.05 -4.24
CA LYS A 24 -4.01 8.31 -4.80
C LYS A 24 -3.73 7.37 -5.96
N TYR A 25 -3.89 6.06 -5.78
CA TYR A 25 -3.60 5.07 -6.82
C TYR A 25 -4.55 5.14 -8.00
N GLN A 26 -5.82 5.47 -7.77
CA GLN A 26 -6.74 5.78 -8.86
C GLN A 26 -6.26 6.98 -9.71
N LYS A 27 -5.76 8.04 -9.07
CA LYS A 27 -5.23 9.23 -9.76
C LYS A 27 -3.88 8.94 -10.45
N TYR A 28 -3.01 8.17 -9.80
CA TYR A 28 -1.67 7.88 -10.30
C TYR A 28 -1.71 6.92 -11.49
N ALA A 29 -2.63 5.94 -11.50
CA ALA A 29 -2.87 5.10 -12.67
C ALA A 29 -3.30 5.91 -13.93
N GLN A 30 -3.95 7.06 -13.75
CA GLN A 30 -4.34 7.95 -14.86
C GLN A 30 -3.19 8.87 -15.31
N GLN A 31 -2.23 9.14 -14.42
CA GLN A 31 -1.11 10.05 -14.68
C GLN A 31 0.15 9.32 -15.15
N ALA A 32 0.31 8.04 -14.81
CA ALA A 32 1.44 7.24 -15.22
C ALA A 32 1.47 7.07 -16.74
N ILE A 33 2.68 7.16 -17.30
CA ILE A 33 2.93 7.06 -18.74
C ILE A 33 3.32 5.61 -19.10
N ASP A 34 4.19 5.00 -18.30
CA ASP A 34 4.56 3.60 -18.43
C ASP A 34 3.34 2.68 -18.16
N PRO A 35 2.95 1.84 -19.12
CA PRO A 35 1.88 0.85 -18.93
C PRO A 35 2.11 -0.09 -17.74
N GLU A 36 3.36 -0.44 -17.43
CA GLU A 36 3.72 -1.27 -16.28
C GLU A 36 3.40 -0.56 -14.97
N LEU A 37 3.79 0.72 -14.85
CA LEU A 37 3.50 1.52 -13.66
C LEU A 37 2.01 1.77 -13.49
N LYS A 38 1.31 2.03 -14.60
CA LYS A 38 -0.14 2.16 -14.60
C LYS A 38 -0.81 0.90 -14.06
N ASN A 39 -0.43 -0.27 -14.59
CA ASN A 39 -0.98 -1.56 -14.14
C ASN A 39 -0.65 -1.82 -12.66
N LEU A 40 0.57 -1.49 -12.22
CA LEU A 40 0.95 -1.57 -10.82
C LEU A 40 0.04 -0.70 -9.93
N PHE A 41 -0.20 0.56 -10.30
CA PHE A 41 -1.13 1.42 -9.54
C PHE A 41 -2.57 0.91 -9.56
N GLU A 42 -3.05 0.32 -10.66
CA GLU A 42 -4.37 -0.33 -10.70
C GLU A 42 -4.45 -1.58 -9.80
N GLN A 43 -3.36 -2.32 -9.66
CA GLN A 43 -3.26 -3.44 -8.72
C GLN A 43 -3.26 -2.95 -7.27
N LEU A 44 -2.41 -1.98 -6.94
CA LEU A 44 -2.31 -1.42 -5.60
C LEU A 44 -3.65 -0.81 -5.16
N HIS A 45 -4.31 -0.03 -6.02
CA HIS A 45 -5.66 0.50 -5.76
C HIS A 45 -6.66 -0.58 -5.27
N LYS A 46 -6.63 -1.79 -5.83
CA LYS A 46 -7.53 -2.88 -5.42
C LYS A 46 -7.13 -3.49 -4.06
N LYS A 47 -5.84 -3.52 -3.75
CA LYS A 47 -5.33 -3.97 -2.46
C LYS A 47 -5.71 -2.99 -1.35
N GLU A 48 -5.50 -1.69 -1.56
CA GLU A 48 -5.95 -0.65 -0.63
C GLU A 48 -7.47 -0.71 -0.37
N GLN A 49 -8.27 -1.01 -1.41
CA GLN A 49 -9.72 -1.22 -1.24
C GLN A 49 -10.01 -2.40 -0.30
N THR A 50 -9.23 -3.47 -0.40
CA THR A 50 -9.34 -4.64 0.49
C THR A 50 -8.97 -4.30 1.93
N HIS A 51 -7.93 -3.48 2.14
CA HIS A 51 -7.56 -2.99 3.47
C HIS A 51 -8.68 -2.11 4.06
N TYR A 52 -9.17 -1.14 3.29
CA TYR A 52 -10.28 -0.26 3.69
C TYR A 52 -11.55 -1.06 4.08
N ASP A 53 -11.91 -2.06 3.28
CA ASP A 53 -13.07 -2.91 3.53
C ASP A 53 -12.86 -3.78 4.77
N SER A 54 -11.64 -4.28 5.00
CA SER A 54 -11.28 -5.04 6.19
C SER A 54 -11.40 -4.19 7.46
N LEU A 55 -10.87 -2.96 7.45
CA LEU A 55 -11.03 -2.03 8.57
C LEU A 55 -12.49 -1.61 8.81
N THR A 56 -13.28 -1.50 7.74
CA THR A 56 -14.72 -1.23 7.86
C THR A 56 -15.44 -2.38 8.55
N GLN A 57 -15.16 -3.63 8.19
CA GLN A 57 -15.70 -4.80 8.88
C GLN A 57 -15.35 -4.80 10.37
N VAL A 58 -14.12 -4.42 10.71
CA VAL A 58 -13.66 -4.30 12.11
C VAL A 58 -14.49 -3.27 12.88
N LEU A 59 -14.74 -2.09 12.28
CA LEU A 59 -15.55 -1.03 12.88
C LEU A 59 -17.02 -1.44 13.08
N ASP A 60 -17.52 -2.30 12.19
CA ASP A 60 -18.85 -2.93 12.25
C ASP A 60 -18.89 -4.14 13.21
N GLY A 61 -17.75 -4.51 13.79
CA GLY A 61 -17.63 -5.47 14.88
C GLY A 61 -17.15 -6.87 14.49
N THR A 62 -16.70 -7.06 13.25
CA THR A 62 -16.19 -8.34 12.71
C THR A 62 -14.72 -8.21 12.32
N VAL A 63 -13.85 -9.07 12.84
CA VAL A 63 -12.45 -9.11 12.41
C VAL A 63 -12.32 -10.16 11.30
N PRO A 64 -11.98 -9.78 10.05
CA PRO A 64 -11.77 -10.73 8.98
C PRO A 64 -10.55 -11.62 9.24
N SER A 65 -10.56 -12.82 8.67
CA SER A 65 -9.40 -13.71 8.68
C SER A 65 -8.25 -13.09 7.88
N SER A 66 -7.04 -13.19 8.41
CA SER A 66 -5.81 -12.61 7.87
C SER A 66 -4.72 -13.68 7.73
N ASP A 67 -3.89 -13.58 6.68
CA ASP A 67 -2.81 -14.51 6.37
C ASP A 67 -1.53 -13.76 5.99
N CYS A 68 -0.64 -13.60 6.97
CA CYS A 68 0.59 -12.82 6.85
C CYS A 68 1.65 -13.43 5.90
N ASN A 69 1.28 -14.41 5.08
CA ASN A 69 2.14 -15.05 4.09
C ASN A 69 1.94 -14.42 2.70
N ASP A 70 1.92 -13.09 2.61
CA ASP A 70 1.93 -12.39 1.32
C ASP A 70 3.35 -12.40 0.72
N SER A 71 3.44 -12.70 -0.57
CA SER A 71 4.68 -12.71 -1.34
C SER A 71 4.64 -11.87 -2.61
N ASP A 72 3.64 -11.01 -2.78
CA ASP A 72 3.51 -10.17 -3.97
C ASP A 72 4.74 -9.28 -4.20
N GLY A 73 5.30 -8.72 -3.12
CA GLY A 73 6.55 -7.97 -3.17
C GLY A 73 7.70 -8.79 -3.74
N ARG A 74 7.91 -10.00 -3.21
CA ARG A 74 8.95 -10.95 -3.63
C ARG A 74 8.76 -11.40 -5.08
N ASP A 75 7.55 -11.74 -5.48
CA ASP A 75 7.23 -12.38 -6.75
C ASP A 75 7.02 -11.38 -7.90
N TYR A 76 6.95 -10.08 -7.59
CA TYR A 76 6.85 -9.04 -8.60
C TYR A 76 8.15 -8.88 -9.41
N GLU A 77 8.03 -9.05 -10.73
CA GLU A 77 9.11 -8.90 -11.72
C GLU A 77 8.68 -7.89 -12.80
N PRO A 78 8.96 -6.58 -12.61
CA PRO A 78 8.49 -5.56 -13.53
C PRO A 78 9.26 -5.57 -14.85
N ARG A 79 8.55 -5.34 -15.95
CA ARG A 79 9.18 -5.15 -17.26
C ARG A 79 9.66 -3.70 -17.43
N ALA A 80 10.97 -3.52 -17.59
CA ALA A 80 11.53 -2.21 -17.92
C ALA A 80 11.23 -1.79 -19.37
N ILE A 81 10.81 -0.55 -19.56
CA ILE A 81 10.68 0.08 -20.89
C ILE A 81 11.60 1.30 -21.04
N TYR A 82 11.97 1.94 -19.93
CA TYR A 82 12.93 3.02 -19.93
C TYR A 82 14.36 2.46 -19.91
N THR A 83 15.26 3.13 -20.62
CA THR A 83 16.69 2.80 -20.55
C THR A 83 17.36 3.56 -19.41
N ALA A 84 18.41 3.00 -18.82
CA ALA A 84 19.16 3.67 -17.76
C ALA A 84 19.78 5.00 -18.22
N ALA A 85 20.16 5.12 -19.50
CA ALA A 85 20.76 6.32 -20.07
C ALA A 85 19.74 7.40 -20.48
N SER A 86 18.46 7.05 -20.67
CA SER A 86 17.43 8.04 -21.02
C SER A 86 16.98 8.81 -19.78
N GLN A 87 16.97 10.14 -19.89
CA GLN A 87 16.38 11.09 -18.94
C GLN A 87 15.22 11.82 -19.63
N SER A 88 14.27 11.06 -20.18
CA SER A 88 13.08 11.66 -20.79
C SER A 88 12.18 12.28 -19.72
N GLU A 89 11.42 13.31 -20.10
CA GLU A 89 10.41 13.93 -19.23
C GLU A 89 9.43 12.88 -18.70
N ASP A 90 8.99 11.95 -19.55
CA ASP A 90 8.12 10.84 -19.18
C ASP A 90 8.71 9.96 -18.06
N LYS A 91 9.99 9.60 -18.18
CA LYS A 91 10.69 8.80 -17.16
C LYS A 91 10.79 9.56 -15.85
N MET A 92 11.10 10.85 -15.89
CA MET A 92 11.22 11.68 -14.69
C MET A 92 9.87 11.84 -13.99
N HIS A 93 8.79 11.98 -14.76
CA HIS A 93 7.42 12.03 -14.25
C HIS A 93 7.01 10.72 -13.57
N ASP A 94 7.18 9.58 -14.25
CA ASP A 94 6.87 8.27 -13.66
C ASP A 94 7.76 7.96 -12.43
N ALA A 95 9.03 8.37 -12.46
CA ALA A 95 9.93 8.23 -11.31
C ALA A 95 9.45 9.05 -10.11
N PHE A 96 8.91 10.24 -10.33
CA PHE A 96 8.32 11.06 -9.27
C PHE A 96 7.10 10.36 -8.66
N LEU A 97 6.17 9.87 -9.49
CA LEU A 97 4.96 9.17 -9.02
C LEU A 97 5.33 7.94 -8.18
N ALA A 98 6.25 7.10 -8.67
CA ALA A 98 6.69 5.92 -7.94
C ALA A 98 7.41 6.28 -6.63
N THR A 99 8.18 7.38 -6.60
CA THR A 99 8.88 7.84 -5.38
C THR A 99 7.90 8.35 -4.33
N ASP A 100 6.91 9.15 -4.72
CA ASP A 100 5.87 9.63 -3.80
C ASP A 100 5.03 8.46 -3.24
N ALA A 101 4.69 7.50 -4.10
CA ALA A 101 3.98 6.29 -3.70
C ALA A 101 4.78 5.49 -2.65
N ILE A 102 6.07 5.24 -2.87
CA ILE A 102 6.95 4.59 -1.86
C ILE A 102 6.97 5.36 -0.54
N GLY A 103 6.97 6.69 -0.57
CA GLY A 103 6.88 7.52 0.63
C GLY A 103 5.57 7.32 1.39
N THR A 104 4.47 7.14 0.66
CA THR A 104 3.14 6.86 1.21
C THR A 104 3.11 5.50 1.90
N GLU A 105 3.54 4.45 1.20
CA GLU A 105 3.58 3.09 1.74
C GLU A 105 4.42 2.97 3.01
N LYS A 106 5.56 3.64 3.05
CA LYS A 106 6.41 3.69 4.25
C LYS A 106 5.71 4.36 5.43
N LEU A 107 4.94 5.42 5.18
CA LEU A 107 4.18 6.11 6.21
C LEU A 107 3.04 5.22 6.73
N VAL A 108 2.23 4.65 5.84
CA VAL A 108 1.08 3.80 6.20
C VAL A 108 1.54 2.53 6.91
N SER A 109 2.56 1.83 6.40
CA SER A 109 3.16 0.68 7.10
C SER A 109 3.68 1.05 8.50
N GLY A 110 4.25 2.24 8.65
CA GLY A 110 4.68 2.78 9.95
C GLY A 110 3.52 3.05 10.93
N GLU A 111 2.38 3.53 10.42
CA GLU A 111 1.16 3.70 11.19
C GLU A 111 0.62 2.35 11.69
N TYR A 112 0.55 1.31 10.84
CA TYR A 112 0.17 -0.04 11.29
C TYR A 112 1.12 -0.58 12.36
N ASN A 113 2.43 -0.44 12.14
CA ASN A 113 3.46 -0.86 13.10
C ASN A 113 3.30 -0.17 14.46
N THR A 114 2.89 1.10 14.47
CA THR A 114 2.70 1.86 15.71
C THR A 114 1.38 1.50 16.38
N ASN A 115 0.29 1.45 15.61
CA ASN A 115 -1.05 1.24 16.13
C ASN A 115 -1.30 -0.21 16.59
N VAL A 116 -0.55 -1.21 16.09
CA VAL A 116 -0.69 -2.61 16.54
C VAL A 116 -0.57 -2.77 18.06
N PHE A 117 0.19 -1.90 18.73
CA PHE A 117 0.36 -1.90 20.18
C PHE A 117 -0.83 -1.32 20.97
N MET A 118 -1.76 -0.64 20.31
CA MET A 118 -2.97 -0.12 20.93
C MET A 118 -4.06 -1.19 21.13
N PHE A 119 -3.99 -2.29 20.38
CA PHE A 119 -5.02 -3.33 20.37
C PHE A 119 -4.71 -4.47 21.35
N GLY A 120 -5.70 -4.83 22.16
CA GLY A 120 -5.63 -5.98 23.07
C GLY A 120 -6.07 -7.31 22.45
N ASP A 121 -6.92 -7.25 21.41
CA ASP A 121 -7.45 -8.43 20.73
C ASP A 121 -6.40 -9.06 19.79
N SER A 122 -6.18 -10.37 19.90
CA SER A 122 -5.11 -11.05 19.15
C SER A 122 -5.41 -11.20 17.67
N ASP A 123 -6.67 -11.40 17.30
CA ASP A 123 -7.07 -11.51 15.90
C ASP A 123 -6.97 -10.15 15.21
N LEU A 124 -7.35 -9.08 15.92
CA LEU A 124 -7.18 -7.71 15.43
C LEU A 124 -5.70 -7.35 15.25
N ARG A 125 -4.84 -7.72 16.20
CA ARG A 125 -3.39 -7.52 16.07
C ARG A 125 -2.82 -8.28 14.88
N LYS A 126 -3.31 -9.50 14.62
CA LYS A 126 -2.90 -10.30 13.47
C LYS A 126 -3.31 -9.61 12.16
N LEU A 127 -4.52 -9.08 12.07
CA LEU A 127 -4.96 -8.31 10.91
C LEU A 127 -4.12 -7.06 10.67
N MET A 128 -3.76 -6.30 11.71
CA MET A 128 -2.88 -5.13 11.55
C MET A 128 -1.49 -5.53 11.05
N ALA A 129 -0.95 -6.65 11.53
CA ALA A 129 0.35 -7.16 11.08
C ALA A 129 0.29 -7.69 9.64
N ASP A 130 -0.85 -8.26 9.24
CA ASP A 130 -1.12 -8.72 7.88
C ASP A 130 -1.05 -7.54 6.90
N ILE A 131 -1.89 -6.52 7.12
CA ILE A 131 -1.92 -5.33 6.27
C ILE A 131 -0.55 -4.64 6.27
N GLN A 132 0.13 -4.55 7.42
CA GLN A 132 1.49 -3.98 7.49
C GLN A 132 2.47 -4.67 6.53
N VAL A 133 2.40 -5.99 6.39
CA VAL A 133 3.24 -6.77 5.45
C VAL A 133 2.83 -6.48 4.01
N GLU A 134 1.54 -6.38 3.73
CA GLU A 134 1.03 -6.00 2.40
C GLU A 134 1.54 -4.60 1.99
N GLU A 135 1.52 -3.60 2.88
CA GLU A 135 2.09 -2.27 2.59
C GLU A 135 3.61 -2.28 2.34
N GLN A 136 4.33 -3.18 3.02
CA GLN A 136 5.77 -3.36 2.76
C GLN A 136 5.99 -3.95 1.37
N ASN A 137 5.16 -4.91 0.98
CA ASN A 137 5.18 -5.49 -0.36
C ASN A 137 4.85 -4.44 -1.42
N HIS A 138 3.88 -3.55 -1.20
CA HIS A 138 3.57 -2.43 -2.10
C HIS A 138 4.79 -1.55 -2.35
N ALA A 139 5.49 -1.16 -1.28
CA ALA A 139 6.72 -0.38 -1.37
C ALA A 139 7.83 -1.14 -2.12
N GLU A 140 7.98 -2.46 -1.88
CA GLU A 140 8.94 -3.31 -2.59
C GLU A 140 8.64 -3.36 -4.10
N MET A 141 7.38 -3.55 -4.48
CA MET A 141 6.96 -3.61 -5.89
C MET A 141 7.31 -2.30 -6.62
N LEU A 142 6.98 -1.16 -6.03
CA LEU A 142 7.32 0.16 -6.57
C LEU A 142 8.84 0.37 -6.66
N TYR A 143 9.58 -0.07 -5.64
CA TYR A 143 11.04 0.00 -5.64
C TYR A 143 11.67 -0.87 -6.75
N LYS A 144 11.15 -2.09 -6.95
CA LYS A 144 11.58 -2.97 -8.05
C LYS A 144 11.29 -2.34 -9.41
N TYR A 145 10.13 -1.72 -9.59
CA TYR A 145 9.79 -0.99 -10.82
C TYR A 145 10.81 0.13 -11.10
N LYS A 146 11.11 0.95 -10.09
CA LYS A 146 12.13 2.01 -10.20
C LYS A 146 13.50 1.44 -10.57
N THR A 147 13.88 0.35 -9.92
CA THR A 147 15.18 -0.30 -10.11
C THR A 147 15.31 -0.86 -11.52
N ALA A 148 14.30 -1.57 -12.02
CA ALA A 148 14.27 -2.13 -13.37
C ALA A 148 14.38 -1.04 -14.45
N ASN A 149 13.74 0.12 -14.23
CA ASN A 149 13.79 1.26 -15.14
C ASN A 149 14.97 2.22 -14.91
N GLY A 150 15.90 1.90 -13.99
CA GLY A 150 17.05 2.74 -13.69
C GLY A 150 16.66 4.15 -13.24
N MET A 151 15.66 4.25 -12.37
CA MET A 151 15.18 5.49 -11.75
C MET A 151 15.84 5.67 -10.38
N GLN A 152 16.39 6.85 -10.11
CA GLN A 152 16.96 7.21 -8.81
C GLN A 152 15.87 7.62 -7.83
#